data_AF-A0A955U899-F1
#
_entry.id   AF-A0A955U899-F1
#
_cell.length_a   1.000
_cell.length_b   1.000
_cell.length_c   1.000
_cell.angle_alpha   90.00
_cell.angle_beta   90.00
_cell.angle_gamma   90.00
#
_symmetry.space_group_name_H-M   'P 1'
#
loop_
_entity.id
_entity.type
_entity.pdbx_description
1 polymer ?
#
loop_
_entity_poly.entity_id
_entity_poly.type
_entity_poly.pdbx_seq_one_letter_code
_entity_poly.pdbx_strand_id
1 'polypeptide(L)'
;MLLAPLVLACARDPDPSAIDDAVRISVALRGVHPSPEELEGLTRDAGSLEELARRWVVDPRFGTVMRDLHAEQLLLRIDTQPHPPPMGPLAGVGEGTLTASLDEEPLRLIEKVVTDGRPYGEILTTPTTMADANVAAVWGLPWDPAGPEWQEVAWEDGRPAAGLLATNGFWQRFQSSEQNRHRTRTA
;
A
#
# COMPACT_ATOMS: atom_id res chain seq x y z
N MET A 1 -44.56 16.44 38.32
CA MET A 1 -43.60 15.65 39.13
C MET A 1 -44.05 14.20 39.05
N LEU A 2 -43.33 13.21 38.55
CA LEU A 2 -41.91 13.05 38.24
C LEU A 2 -41.75 12.35 36.87
N LEU A 3 -40.91 12.91 36.00
CA LEU A 3 -40.30 12.20 34.88
C LEU A 3 -39.18 11.33 35.46
N ALA A 4 -39.25 10.02 35.21
CA ALA A 4 -38.21 9.07 35.55
C ALA A 4 -36.88 9.43 34.84
N PRO A 5 -35.73 9.46 35.53
CA PRO A 5 -34.45 9.67 34.90
C PRO A 5 -33.99 8.35 34.28
N LEU A 6 -34.32 8.15 33.00
CA LEU A 6 -33.88 6.98 32.22
C LEU A 6 -32.77 7.39 31.24
N VAL A 7 -31.76 8.10 31.75
CA VAL A 7 -30.57 8.53 30.98
C VAL A 7 -29.29 8.17 31.74
N LEU A 8 -29.28 7.01 32.41
CA LEU A 8 -28.09 6.47 33.06
C LEU A 8 -27.84 5.00 32.69
N ALA A 9 -28.03 4.68 31.41
CA ALA A 9 -27.63 3.40 30.85
C ALA A 9 -26.93 3.61 29.50
N CYS A 10 -25.83 4.38 29.50
CA CYS A 10 -24.72 4.00 28.63
C CYS A 10 -24.18 2.70 29.21
N ALA A 11 -24.84 1.58 28.89
CA ALA A 11 -24.18 0.30 28.95
C ALA A 11 -22.91 0.48 28.12
N ARG A 12 -21.75 0.30 28.76
CA ARG A 12 -20.49 0.11 28.03
C ARG A 12 -20.82 -0.94 26.97
N ASP A 13 -20.63 -0.61 25.69
CA ASP A 13 -20.81 -1.63 24.64
C ASP A 13 -20.09 -2.89 25.14
N PRO A 14 -20.75 -4.07 25.14
CA PRO A 14 -20.06 -5.28 25.54
C PRO A 14 -18.78 -5.36 24.71
N ASP A 15 -17.66 -5.66 25.36
CA ASP A 15 -16.39 -5.83 24.64
C ASP A 15 -16.68 -6.74 23.44
N PRO A 16 -16.27 -6.34 22.22
CA PRO A 16 -16.58 -7.08 21.01
C PRO A 16 -16.20 -8.54 21.20
N SER A 17 -17.06 -9.45 20.72
CA SER A 17 -16.73 -10.87 20.82
C SER A 17 -15.46 -11.17 20.03
N ALA A 18 -14.72 -12.22 20.40
CA ALA A 18 -13.55 -12.64 19.64
C ALA A 18 -13.87 -12.82 18.14
N ILE A 19 -15.10 -13.22 17.81
CA ILE A 19 -15.61 -13.34 16.44
C ILE A 19 -15.70 -11.98 15.75
N ASP A 20 -16.24 -10.95 16.42
CA ASP A 20 -16.33 -9.60 15.86
C ASP A 20 -14.95 -9.01 15.60
N ASP A 21 -14.01 -9.23 16.52
CA ASP A 21 -12.62 -8.81 16.36
C ASP A 21 -11.95 -9.57 15.21
N ALA A 22 -12.15 -10.88 15.09
CA ALA A 22 -11.62 -11.68 13.99
C ALA A 22 -12.13 -11.19 12.63
N VAL A 23 -13.40 -10.83 12.52
CA VAL A 23 -13.97 -10.26 11.28
C VAL A 23 -13.27 -8.94 10.94
N ARG A 24 -13.15 -8.03 11.92
CA ARG A 24 -12.51 -6.72 11.71
C ARG A 24 -11.04 -6.87 11.32
N ILE A 25 -10.29 -7.69 12.06
CA ILE A 25 -8.86 -7.93 11.81
C ILE A 25 -8.65 -8.58 10.45
N SER A 26 -9.46 -9.58 10.07
CA SER A 26 -9.33 -10.24 8.78
C SER A 26 -9.61 -9.30 7.61
N VAL A 27 -10.65 -8.47 7.71
CA VAL A 27 -10.93 -7.46 6.67
C VAL A 27 -9.82 -6.44 6.61
N ALA A 28 -9.30 -5.98 7.76
CA ALA A 28 -8.22 -5.01 7.82
C ALA A 28 -6.87 -5.56 7.30
N LEU A 29 -6.58 -6.85 7.49
CA LEU A 29 -5.32 -7.45 7.06
C LEU A 29 -5.38 -8.10 5.68
N ARG A 30 -6.53 -8.59 5.24
CA ARG A 30 -6.65 -9.39 4.00
C ARG A 30 -7.72 -8.89 3.03
N GLY A 31 -8.55 -7.93 3.43
CA GLY A 31 -9.69 -7.46 2.62
C GLY A 31 -10.83 -8.48 2.48
N VAL A 32 -10.80 -9.58 3.24
CA VAL A 32 -11.80 -10.65 3.17
C VAL A 32 -12.25 -11.09 4.57
N HIS A 33 -13.45 -11.66 4.66
CA HIS A 33 -13.94 -12.25 5.91
C HIS A 33 -13.15 -13.53 6.26
N PRO A 34 -13.07 -13.90 7.56
CA PRO A 34 -12.59 -15.22 7.96
C PRO A 34 -13.42 -16.32 7.33
N SER A 35 -12.77 -17.44 7.01
CA SER A 35 -13.46 -18.64 6.56
C SER A 35 -14.31 -19.25 7.70
N PRO A 36 -15.34 -20.05 7.38
CA PRO A 36 -16.13 -20.75 8.40
C PRO A 36 -15.26 -21.59 9.34
N GLU A 37 -14.23 -22.26 8.83
CA GLU A 37 -13.30 -23.08 9.61
C GLU A 37 -12.50 -22.27 10.63
N GLU A 38 -12.05 -21.07 10.26
CA GLU A 38 -11.37 -20.13 11.16
C GLU A 38 -12.31 -19.67 12.28
N LEU A 39 -13.58 -19.37 11.97
CA LEU A 39 -14.59 -18.97 12.95
C LEU A 39 -14.99 -20.11 13.90
N GLU A 40 -15.13 -21.33 13.38
CA GLU A 40 -15.35 -22.52 14.21
C GLU A 40 -14.16 -22.80 15.12
N GLY A 41 -12.94 -22.61 14.62
CA GLY A 41 -11.71 -22.67 15.41
C GLY A 41 -11.74 -21.70 16.59
N LEU A 42 -12.08 -20.44 16.31
CA LEU A 42 -12.16 -19.39 17.32
C LEU A 42 -13.31 -19.58 18.31
N THR A 43 -14.42 -20.17 17.86
CA THR A 43 -15.54 -20.54 18.75
C THR A 43 -15.11 -21.62 19.75
N ARG A 44 -14.22 -22.53 19.34
CA ARG A 44 -13.65 -23.57 20.22
C ARG A 44 -12.57 -23.02 21.15
N ASP A 45 -11.79 -22.05 20.70
CA ASP A 45 -10.74 -21.41 21.48
C ASP A 45 -10.61 -19.92 21.13
N ALA A 46 -11.24 -19.06 21.95
CA ALA A 46 -11.18 -17.61 21.77
C ALA A 46 -9.76 -17.03 21.96
N GLY A 47 -8.88 -17.73 22.67
CA GLY A 47 -7.47 -17.33 22.86
C GLY A 47 -6.62 -17.48 21.59
N SER A 48 -7.14 -18.16 20.56
CA SER A 48 -6.42 -18.41 19.30
C SER A 48 -6.39 -17.22 18.34
N LEU A 49 -7.08 -16.11 18.65
CA LEU A 49 -7.18 -14.93 17.78
C LEU A 49 -5.82 -14.34 17.40
N GLU A 50 -4.88 -14.26 18.35
CA GLU A 50 -3.56 -13.69 18.08
C GLU A 50 -2.78 -14.53 17.06
N GLU A 51 -2.82 -15.85 17.20
CA GLU A 51 -2.16 -16.77 16.27
C GLU A 51 -2.83 -16.73 14.89
N LEU A 52 -4.15 -16.62 14.86
CA LEU A 52 -4.91 -16.42 13.62
C LEU A 52 -4.50 -15.12 12.92
N ALA A 53 -4.37 -14.02 13.66
CA ALA A 53 -3.92 -12.73 13.14
C ALA A 53 -2.48 -12.78 12.60
N ARG A 54 -1.55 -13.47 13.30
CA ARG A 54 -0.17 -13.67 12.81
C ARG A 54 -0.14 -14.41 11.48
N ARG A 55 -0.99 -15.43 11.29
CA ARG A 55 -1.11 -16.13 10.00
C ARG A 55 -1.64 -15.22 8.89
N TRP A 56 -2.52 -14.28 9.21
CA TRP A 56 -3.05 -13.35 8.21
C TRP A 56 -2.05 -12.28 7.79
N VAL A 57 -1.12 -11.88 8.66
CA VAL A 57 -0.04 -10.93 8.30
C VAL A 57 0.90 -11.52 7.24
N VAL A 58 1.07 -12.85 7.20
CA VAL A 58 1.89 -13.51 6.17
C VAL A 58 1.09 -13.99 4.95
N ASP A 59 -0.22 -13.71 4.91
CA ASP A 59 -1.06 -13.96 3.73
C ASP A 59 -0.66 -12.98 2.60
N PRO A 60 -0.45 -13.43 1.35
CA PRO A 60 -0.10 -12.52 0.23
C PRO A 60 -1.07 -11.35 0.04
N ARG A 61 -2.34 -11.48 0.48
CA ARG A 61 -3.32 -10.40 0.45
C ARG A 61 -2.93 -9.22 1.33
N PHE A 62 -2.16 -9.44 2.40
CA PHE A 62 -1.71 -8.35 3.27
C PHE A 62 -0.87 -7.32 2.52
N GLY A 63 0.05 -7.77 1.67
CA GLY A 63 0.80 -6.90 0.78
C GLY A 63 -0.10 -6.07 -0.13
N THR A 64 -1.18 -6.67 -0.65
CA THR A 64 -2.15 -5.97 -1.50
C THR A 64 -2.95 -4.94 -0.72
N VAL A 65 -3.44 -5.26 0.47
CA VAL A 65 -4.15 -4.29 1.34
C VAL A 65 -3.25 -3.11 1.69
N MET A 66 -1.97 -3.36 2.00
CA MET A 66 -1.01 -2.29 2.28
C MET A 66 -0.80 -1.36 1.09
N ARG A 67 -0.75 -1.90 -0.14
CA ARG A 67 -0.71 -1.09 -1.35
C ARG A 67 -1.99 -0.27 -1.52
N ASP A 68 -3.16 -0.88 -1.31
CA ASP A 68 -4.44 -0.21 -1.51
C ASP A 68 -4.63 0.96 -0.54
N LEU A 69 -4.34 0.77 0.75
CA LEU A 69 -4.40 1.83 1.76
C LEU A 69 -3.46 3.00 1.42
N HIS A 70 -2.25 2.70 0.93
CA HIS A 70 -1.30 3.74 0.53
C HIS A 70 -1.64 4.38 -0.79
N ALA A 71 -2.23 3.64 -1.73
CA ALA A 71 -2.72 4.22 -2.97
C ALA A 71 -3.75 5.31 -2.69
N GLU A 72 -4.68 5.04 -1.77
CA GLU A 72 -5.67 6.03 -1.33
C GLU A 72 -5.00 7.22 -0.64
N GLN A 73 -4.15 6.97 0.35
CA GLN A 73 -3.56 8.05 1.17
C GLN A 73 -2.58 8.94 0.39
N LEU A 74 -1.82 8.35 -0.55
CA LEU A 74 -0.84 9.03 -1.39
C LEU A 74 -1.44 9.51 -2.71
N LEU A 75 -2.73 9.25 -2.94
CA LEU A 75 -3.47 9.59 -4.16
C LEU A 75 -2.80 9.01 -5.42
N LEU A 76 -2.26 7.80 -5.33
CA LEU A 76 -1.72 7.04 -6.47
C LEU A 76 -2.83 6.25 -7.16
N ARG A 77 -2.54 5.62 -8.31
CA ARG A 77 -3.54 4.93 -9.17
C ARG A 77 -4.63 5.87 -9.68
N ILE A 78 -4.23 7.07 -10.10
CA ILE A 78 -5.15 8.09 -10.62
C ILE A 78 -4.92 8.24 -12.13
N ASP A 79 -5.98 8.02 -12.90
CA ASP A 79 -6.00 8.08 -14.37
C ASP A 79 -6.08 9.50 -14.95
N THR A 80 -6.11 10.53 -14.09
CA THR A 80 -6.25 11.93 -14.50
C THR A 80 -4.93 12.69 -14.63
N GLN A 81 -3.79 12.06 -14.30
CA GLN A 81 -2.47 12.69 -14.46
C GLN A 81 -1.79 12.23 -15.75
N PRO A 82 -1.03 13.10 -16.44
CA PRO A 82 -0.27 12.70 -17.61
C PRO A 82 0.88 11.75 -17.22
N HIS A 83 0.95 10.60 -17.91
CA HIS A 83 2.10 9.69 -17.85
C HIS A 83 2.95 9.80 -19.12
N PRO A 84 4.26 9.46 -19.07
CA PRO A 84 5.07 9.33 -20.27
C PRO A 84 4.39 8.41 -21.28
N PRO A 85 4.25 8.83 -22.55
CA PRO A 85 3.63 7.97 -23.55
C PRO A 85 4.52 6.76 -23.85
N PRO A 86 3.94 5.60 -24.20
CA PRO A 86 4.69 4.39 -24.56
C PRO A 86 5.43 4.62 -25.89
N MET A 87 6.73 4.88 -25.80
CA MET A 87 7.60 5.17 -26.95
C MET A 87 8.91 4.37 -26.87
N GLY A 88 9.61 4.27 -28.01
CA GLY A 88 10.92 3.61 -28.07
C GLY A 88 10.84 2.13 -27.64
N PRO A 89 11.60 1.69 -26.63
CA PRO A 89 11.52 0.31 -26.10
C PRO A 89 10.14 -0.10 -25.60
N LEU A 90 9.27 0.87 -25.29
CA LEU A 90 7.90 0.65 -24.81
C LEU A 90 6.86 0.77 -25.93
N ALA A 91 7.29 0.91 -27.19
CA ALA A 91 6.37 0.96 -28.32
C ALA A 91 5.51 -0.32 -28.37
N GLY A 92 4.19 -0.15 -28.29
CA GLY A 92 3.23 -1.26 -28.28
C GLY A 92 2.73 -1.66 -26.87
N VAL A 93 3.33 -1.14 -25.80
CA VAL A 93 2.74 -1.22 -24.46
C VAL A 93 1.49 -0.34 -24.42
N GLY A 94 0.38 -0.86 -23.90
CA GLY A 94 -0.84 -0.08 -23.73
C GLY A 94 -0.63 1.03 -22.70
N GLU A 95 -1.14 2.23 -22.97
CA GLU A 95 -0.98 3.39 -22.08
C GLU A 95 -1.44 3.09 -20.65
N GLY A 96 -2.62 2.49 -20.48
CA GLY A 96 -3.11 2.09 -19.16
C GLY A 96 -2.23 1.06 -18.45
N THR A 97 -1.57 0.15 -19.18
CA THR A 97 -0.63 -0.81 -18.61
C THR A 97 0.64 -0.12 -18.11
N LEU A 98 1.16 0.83 -18.90
CA LEU A 98 2.32 1.62 -18.51
C LEU A 98 2.01 2.50 -17.30
N THR A 99 0.88 3.20 -17.32
CA THR A 99 0.40 4.02 -16.20
C THR A 99 0.24 3.19 -14.93
N ALA A 100 -0.42 2.03 -15.00
CA ALA A 100 -0.60 1.16 -13.84
C ALA A 100 0.74 0.69 -13.26
N SER A 101 1.70 0.33 -14.12
CA SER A 101 3.04 -0.08 -13.68
C SER A 101 3.79 1.06 -12.97
N LEU A 102 3.79 2.27 -13.53
CA LEU A 102 4.46 3.43 -12.93
C LEU A 102 3.83 3.85 -11.60
N ASP A 103 2.50 3.79 -11.48
CA ASP A 103 1.79 4.11 -10.24
C ASP A 103 2.03 3.04 -9.14
N GLU A 104 2.31 1.81 -9.53
CA GLU A 104 2.59 0.71 -8.61
C GLU A 104 4.01 0.72 -8.05
N GLU A 105 5.00 1.30 -8.73
CA GLU A 105 6.40 1.42 -8.26
C GLU A 105 6.51 1.81 -6.76
N PRO A 106 5.98 2.97 -6.32
CA PRO A 106 6.02 3.36 -4.92
C PRO A 106 5.26 2.41 -3.98
N LEU A 107 4.15 1.82 -4.45
CA LEU A 107 3.31 0.93 -3.65
C LEU A 107 3.99 -0.42 -3.42
N ARG A 108 4.67 -0.94 -4.44
CA ARG A 108 5.46 -2.17 -4.36
C ARG A 108 6.59 -2.05 -3.36
N LEU A 109 7.22 -0.87 -3.23
CA LEU A 109 8.22 -0.64 -2.19
C LEU A 109 7.63 -0.78 -0.78
N ILE A 110 6.43 -0.22 -0.56
CA ILE A 110 5.73 -0.32 0.73
C ILE A 110 5.36 -1.78 1.02
N GLU A 111 4.82 -2.49 0.03
CA GLU A 111 4.54 -3.92 0.12
C GLU A 111 5.80 -4.71 0.50
N LYS A 112 6.92 -4.48 -0.17
CA LYS A 112 8.22 -5.14 0.10
C LYS A 112 8.67 -4.93 1.54
N VAL A 113 8.71 -3.68 2.00
CA VAL A 113 9.15 -3.34 3.38
C VAL A 113 8.30 -4.06 4.42
N VAL A 114 6.97 -4.04 4.25
CA VAL A 114 6.05 -4.61 5.22
C VAL A 114 6.05 -6.14 5.20
N THR A 115 6.04 -6.75 4.01
CA THR A 115 5.99 -8.23 3.86
C THR A 115 7.31 -8.90 4.22
N ASP A 116 8.44 -8.21 4.08
CA ASP A 116 9.74 -8.67 4.57
C ASP A 116 9.90 -8.51 6.10
N GLY A 117 8.94 -7.85 6.79
CA GLY A 117 9.04 -7.56 8.21
C GLY A 117 10.11 -6.53 8.57
N ARG A 118 10.47 -5.65 7.62
CA ARG A 118 11.43 -4.56 7.84
C ARG A 118 10.81 -3.46 8.71
N PRO A 119 11.60 -2.68 9.47
CA PRO A 119 11.11 -1.50 10.15
C PRO A 119 10.33 -0.58 9.21
N TYR A 120 9.11 -0.21 9.60
CA TYR A 120 8.22 0.55 8.71
C TYR A 120 8.81 1.89 8.24
N GLY A 121 9.68 2.51 9.05
CA GLY A 121 10.39 3.73 8.66
C GLY A 121 11.27 3.58 7.41
N GLU A 122 11.63 2.35 7.03
CA GLU A 122 12.43 2.10 5.82
C GLU A 122 11.73 2.47 4.52
N ILE A 123 10.39 2.60 4.52
CA ILE A 123 9.68 3.16 3.36
C ILE A 123 10.14 4.59 3.02
N LEU A 124 10.77 5.31 3.96
CA LEU A 124 11.28 6.68 3.77
C LEU A 124 12.81 6.78 3.81
N THR A 125 13.54 5.69 4.06
CA THR A 125 14.99 5.75 4.28
C THR A 125 15.79 4.76 3.44
N THR A 126 15.12 3.81 2.77
CA THR A 126 15.83 2.87 1.89
C THR A 126 16.47 3.60 0.69
N PRO A 127 17.65 3.15 0.22
CA PRO A 127 18.25 3.65 -1.03
C PRO A 127 17.66 3.00 -2.30
N THR A 128 16.73 2.07 -2.14
CA THR A 128 16.16 1.26 -3.21
C THR A 128 14.77 1.73 -3.63
N THR A 129 14.33 1.25 -4.79
CA THR A 129 12.93 1.25 -5.22
C THR A 129 12.55 -0.14 -5.74
N MET A 130 11.32 -0.29 -6.24
CA MET A 130 10.87 -1.48 -6.93
C MET A 130 10.75 -1.21 -8.42
N ALA A 131 11.17 -2.15 -9.26
CA ALA A 131 11.03 -2.05 -10.70
C ALA A 131 10.49 -3.35 -11.30
N ASP A 132 9.53 -3.21 -12.21
CA ASP A 132 9.23 -4.19 -13.23
C ASP A 132 9.92 -3.81 -14.55
N ALA A 133 9.65 -4.56 -15.62
CA ALA A 133 10.21 -4.30 -16.94
C ALA A 133 9.88 -2.88 -17.47
N ASN A 134 8.68 -2.35 -17.17
CA ASN A 134 8.25 -1.06 -17.67
C ASN A 134 8.90 0.08 -16.88
N VAL A 135 8.83 0.03 -15.55
CA VAL A 135 9.50 0.98 -14.65
C VAL A 135 11.00 1.04 -14.96
N ALA A 136 11.64 -0.11 -15.15
CA ALA A 136 13.05 -0.18 -15.50
C ALA A 136 13.35 0.45 -16.86
N ALA A 137 12.51 0.21 -17.87
CA ALA A 137 12.67 0.82 -19.19
C ALA A 137 12.43 2.34 -19.18
N VAL A 138 11.47 2.84 -18.40
CA VAL A 138 11.19 4.28 -18.31
C VAL A 138 12.31 5.01 -17.55
N TRP A 139 12.78 4.44 -16.44
CA TRP A 139 13.73 5.11 -15.54
C TRP A 139 15.20 4.70 -15.72
N GLY A 140 15.47 3.76 -16.62
CA GLY A 140 16.82 3.24 -16.86
C GLY A 140 17.39 2.47 -15.68
N LEU A 141 16.56 1.70 -14.98
CA LEU A 141 16.96 0.93 -13.79
C LEU A 141 17.51 -0.45 -14.16
N PRO A 142 18.44 -1.00 -13.36
CA PRO A 142 18.91 -2.36 -13.54
C PRO A 142 17.78 -3.35 -13.22
N TRP A 143 17.34 -4.13 -14.22
CA TRP A 143 16.30 -5.15 -14.06
C TRP A 143 16.69 -6.43 -14.80
N ASP A 144 16.54 -7.57 -14.14
CA ASP A 144 16.88 -8.88 -14.72
C ASP A 144 15.64 -9.56 -15.33
N PRO A 145 15.55 -9.76 -16.66
CA PRO A 145 14.40 -10.43 -17.28
C PRO A 145 14.23 -11.91 -16.86
N ALA A 146 15.25 -12.54 -16.27
CA ALA A 146 15.16 -13.88 -15.73
C ALA A 146 14.69 -13.93 -14.26
N GLY A 147 14.61 -12.78 -13.59
CA GLY A 147 14.20 -12.64 -12.20
C GLY A 147 12.67 -12.58 -12.00
N PRO A 148 12.23 -12.30 -10.77
CA PRO A 148 10.83 -11.99 -10.48
C PRO A 148 10.35 -10.78 -11.28
N GLU A 149 9.03 -10.68 -11.48
CA GLU A 149 8.41 -9.54 -12.18
C GLU A 149 8.81 -8.21 -11.55
N TRP A 150 8.63 -8.09 -10.23
CA TRP A 150 9.01 -6.93 -9.44
C TRP A 150 10.28 -7.20 -8.65
N GLN A 151 11.28 -6.33 -8.82
CA GLN A 151 12.60 -6.48 -8.23
C GLN A 151 12.95 -5.24 -7.41
N GLU A 152 13.59 -5.45 -6.26
CA GLU A 152 14.17 -4.35 -5.49
C GLU A 152 15.49 -3.93 -6.16
N VAL A 153 15.58 -2.67 -6.55
CA VAL A 153 16.69 -2.13 -7.34
C VAL A 153 17.20 -0.85 -6.71
N ALA A 154 18.49 -0.55 -6.86
CA ALA A 154 19.09 0.68 -6.36
C ALA A 154 19.03 1.79 -7.41
N TRP A 155 18.90 3.03 -6.96
CA TRP A 155 19.12 4.20 -7.82
C TRP A 155 20.62 4.39 -8.11
N GLU A 156 20.98 4.60 -9.38
CA GLU A 156 22.37 4.78 -9.80
C GLU A 156 22.77 6.24 -10.03
N ASP A 157 21.85 7.18 -9.83
CA ASP A 157 22.03 8.62 -10.12
C ASP A 157 22.48 9.46 -8.91
N GLY A 158 22.82 8.80 -7.80
CA GLY A 158 23.33 9.45 -6.59
C GLY A 158 22.27 10.17 -5.75
N ARG A 159 20.97 9.96 -6.00
CA ARG A 159 19.91 10.53 -5.15
C ARG A 159 20.01 10.03 -3.69
N PRO A 160 19.58 10.84 -2.70
CA PRO A 160 19.61 10.42 -1.30
C PRO A 160 18.76 9.17 -1.04
N ALA A 161 19.15 8.41 -0.02
CA ALA A 161 18.36 7.31 0.51
C ALA A 161 17.11 7.86 1.22
N ALA A 162 16.05 8.11 0.45
CA ALA A 162 14.81 8.71 0.92
C ALA A 162 13.57 7.86 0.60
N GLY A 163 13.77 6.57 0.26
CA GLY A 163 12.71 5.61 -0.04
C GLY A 163 11.66 6.16 -1.01
N LEU A 164 10.40 6.12 -0.60
CA LEU A 164 9.24 6.65 -1.31
C LEU A 164 9.44 8.10 -1.79
N LEU A 165 10.10 8.96 -1.00
CA LEU A 165 10.31 10.36 -1.37
C LEU A 165 11.37 10.54 -2.46
N ALA A 166 12.13 9.49 -2.76
CA ALA A 166 13.07 9.43 -3.86
C ALA A 166 12.50 8.69 -5.08
N THR A 167 11.26 8.19 -5.08
CA THR A 167 10.70 7.45 -6.23
C THR A 167 10.16 8.37 -7.31
N ASN A 168 10.29 7.95 -8.58
CA ASN A 168 9.82 8.74 -9.71
C ASN A 168 8.28 8.69 -9.81
N GLY A 169 7.68 7.51 -9.61
CA GLY A 169 6.23 7.31 -9.63
C GLY A 169 5.50 8.17 -8.59
N PHE A 170 6.08 8.36 -7.40
CA PHE A 170 5.50 9.28 -6.40
C PHE A 170 5.50 10.73 -6.90
N TRP A 171 6.61 11.22 -7.44
CA TRP A 171 6.69 12.61 -7.92
C TRP A 171 5.92 12.85 -9.22
N GLN A 172 5.71 11.82 -10.02
CA GLN A 172 4.85 11.87 -11.19
C GLN A 172 3.41 12.23 -10.82
N ARG A 173 2.92 11.75 -9.66
CA ARG A 173 1.63 12.16 -9.12
C ARG A 173 1.60 13.62 -8.66
N PHE A 174 2.71 14.12 -8.10
CA PHE A 174 2.81 15.46 -7.51
C PHE A 174 3.59 16.43 -8.40
N GLN A 175 3.42 16.34 -9.72
CA GLN A 175 4.02 17.30 -10.64
C GLN A 175 3.55 18.72 -10.33
N SER A 176 4.50 19.65 -10.36
CA SER A 176 4.19 21.08 -10.35
C SER A 176 3.58 21.45 -11.70
N SER A 177 2.25 21.37 -11.83
CA SER A 177 1.57 21.97 -12.99
C SER A 177 1.45 23.49 -12.84
N GLU A 178 1.27 24.22 -13.94
CA GLU A 178 1.00 25.67 -13.96
C GLU A 178 -0.24 26.10 -13.15
N GLN A 179 -1.07 25.14 -12.73
CA GLN A 179 -2.25 25.38 -11.90
C GLN A 179 -1.88 25.58 -10.42
N ASN A 180 -0.68 25.19 -9.99
CA ASN A 180 -0.13 25.48 -8.67
C ASN A 180 0.44 26.92 -8.57
N ARG A 181 -0.31 27.94 -9.02
CA ARG A 181 0.10 29.37 -8.94
C ARG A 181 0.28 29.90 -7.51
N HIS A 182 0.00 29.10 -6.48
CA HIS A 182 0.04 29.52 -5.09
C HIS A 182 1.37 29.20 -4.37
N ARG A 183 2.32 28.50 -5.03
CA ARG A 183 3.65 28.25 -4.44
C ARG A 183 4.67 29.39 -4.62
N THR A 184 4.36 30.43 -5.41
CA THR A 184 5.18 31.65 -5.56
C THR A 184 4.73 32.82 -4.68
N ARG A 185 3.84 32.61 -3.70
CA ARG A 185 3.40 33.68 -2.77
C ARG A 185 4.37 33.98 -1.62
N THR A 186 5.56 33.39 -1.65
CA THR A 186 6.62 33.60 -0.64
C THR A 186 7.98 33.85 -1.30
N ALA A 187 7.99 34.70 -2.33
CA ALA A 187 9.19 35.41 -2.79
C ALA A 187 8.99 36.92 -2.62
#